data_AF-A0A353VX73-F1
#
_entry.id   AF-A0A353VX73-F1
#
_cell.length_a   1.000
_cell.length_b   1.000
_cell.length_c   1.000
_cell.angle_alpha   90.00
_cell.angle_beta   90.00
_cell.angle_gamma   90.00
#
_symmetry.space_group_name_H-M   'P 1'
#
loop_
_entity.id
_entity.type
_entity.pdbx_description
1 polymer ?
#
loop_
_entity_poly.entity_id
_entity_poly.type
_entity_poly.pdbx_seq_one_letter_code
_entity_poly.pdbx_strand_id
1 'polypeptide(L)'
;MKNSIVYFLLLFLFSPSILAEYKTLDKKSKKIYESTRQYTFSWLFQDESDMRPRGGTTKGQEVNLSKLPSNEWNHLQEDGISKFERDRRAILAMTGGYRTSFDFIETVGFSSSYIPAVPYQSWGTEYVYLIEDRGDFISLQHIIVMFIKMPDESISDAMVIKHWR
;
A
#
# COMPACT_ATOMS: atom_id res chain seq x y z
N MET A 1 33.87 24.33 55.58
CA MET A 1 33.70 23.11 54.76
C MET A 1 33.48 23.56 53.32
N LYS A 2 34.49 23.40 52.45
CA LYS A 2 34.47 23.81 51.03
C LYS A 2 34.22 22.55 50.19
N ASN A 3 33.11 22.50 49.45
CA ASN A 3 32.84 21.40 48.51
C ASN A 3 33.16 21.88 47.10
N SER A 4 34.19 21.26 46.52
CA SER A 4 34.63 21.43 45.14
C SER A 4 33.80 20.49 44.25
N ILE A 5 33.07 21.02 43.27
CA ILE A 5 32.38 20.22 42.24
C ILE A 5 33.14 20.43 40.94
N VAL A 6 33.83 19.37 40.49
CA VAL A 6 34.56 19.30 39.23
C VAL A 6 33.55 19.08 38.10
N TYR A 7 33.50 19.98 37.13
CA TYR A 7 32.76 19.81 35.87
C TYR A 7 33.59 18.93 34.92
N PHE A 8 33.08 17.74 34.58
CA PHE A 8 33.64 16.89 33.52
C PHE A 8 32.84 17.13 32.25
N LEU A 9 33.40 17.92 31.32
CA LEU A 9 32.78 18.26 30.04
C LEU A 9 33.28 17.28 28.98
N LEU A 10 32.54 16.20 28.76
CA LEU A 10 32.84 15.16 27.78
C LEU A 10 32.31 15.59 26.41
N LEU A 11 33.19 16.21 25.61
CA LEU A 11 32.96 16.52 24.19
C LEU A 11 32.85 15.21 23.39
N PHE A 12 31.63 14.81 23.04
CA PHE A 12 31.39 13.76 22.05
C PHE A 12 31.77 14.29 20.67
N LEU A 13 33.00 13.97 20.24
CA LEU A 13 33.41 14.09 18.83
C LEU A 13 32.60 13.06 18.03
N PHE A 14 31.47 13.49 17.46
CA PHE A 14 30.75 12.69 16.45
C PHE A 14 31.65 12.59 15.22
N SER A 15 32.33 11.45 15.07
CA SER A 15 33.19 11.25 13.90
C SER A 15 32.33 11.17 12.63
N PRO A 16 32.74 11.80 11.52
CA PRO A 16 32.01 11.73 10.26
C PRO A 16 31.93 10.29 9.70
N SER A 17 32.80 9.38 10.15
CA SER A 17 32.76 7.96 9.84
C SER A 17 31.54 7.26 10.45
N ILE A 18 31.11 7.60 11.67
CA ILE A 18 29.91 7.04 12.30
C ILE A 18 28.65 7.48 11.53
N LEU A 19 28.60 8.73 11.07
CA LEU A 19 27.50 9.25 10.25
C LEU A 19 27.44 8.59 8.87
N ALA A 20 28.59 8.30 8.25
CA ALA A 20 28.66 7.59 6.98
C ALA A 20 28.23 6.12 7.13
N GLU A 21 28.66 5.45 8.19
CA GLU A 21 28.29 4.08 8.52
C GLU A 21 26.80 3.96 8.90
N TYR A 22 26.26 4.92 9.64
CA TYR A 22 24.81 5.02 9.89
C TYR A 22 24.01 5.16 8.59
N LYS A 23 24.43 6.05 7.68
CA LYS A 23 23.75 6.24 6.39
C LYS A 23 23.84 5.01 5.48
N THR A 24 24.93 4.26 5.51
CA THR A 24 25.06 3.02 4.72
C THR A 24 24.26 1.89 5.35
N LEU A 25 24.21 1.79 6.68
CA LEU A 25 23.33 0.85 7.39
C LEU A 25 21.85 1.16 7.15
N ASP A 26 21.44 2.43 7.16
CA ASP A 26 20.07 2.87 6.88
C ASP A 26 19.67 2.62 5.41
N LYS A 27 20.59 2.86 4.47
CA LYS A 27 20.35 2.55 3.06
C LYS A 27 20.29 1.04 2.81
N LYS A 28 21.10 0.26 3.52
CA LYS A 28 21.10 -1.21 3.45
C LYS A 28 19.85 -1.78 4.13
N SER A 29 19.45 -1.26 5.29
CA SER A 29 18.23 -1.67 6.00
C SER A 29 16.99 -1.30 5.19
N LYS A 30 16.93 -0.12 4.58
CA LYS A 30 15.85 0.30 3.67
C LYS A 30 15.78 -0.58 2.43
N LYS A 31 16.92 -0.89 1.80
CA LYS A 31 16.98 -1.82 0.66
C LYS A 31 16.52 -3.23 1.06
N ILE A 32 16.93 -3.70 2.25
CA ILE A 32 16.48 -4.98 2.80
C ILE A 32 14.97 -4.93 3.06
N TYR A 33 14.47 -3.88 3.71
CA TYR A 33 13.05 -3.66 4.04
C TYR A 33 12.17 -3.61 2.79
N GLU A 34 12.55 -2.82 1.78
CA GLU A 34 11.87 -2.76 0.47
C GLU A 34 11.94 -4.11 -0.28
N SER A 35 12.98 -4.92 -0.07
CA SER A 35 13.11 -6.24 -0.70
C SER A 35 12.44 -7.40 0.04
N THR A 36 12.01 -7.21 1.30
CA THR A 36 11.59 -8.33 2.18
C THR A 36 10.14 -8.29 2.63
N ARG A 37 9.41 -7.17 2.51
CA ARG A 37 7.97 -7.14 2.84
C ARG A 37 7.16 -6.42 1.79
N GLN A 38 6.81 -7.15 0.73
CA GLN A 38 5.90 -6.67 -0.31
C GLN A 38 4.41 -6.82 0.08
N TYR A 39 4.12 -7.49 1.20
CA TYR A 39 2.77 -7.72 1.72
C TYR A 39 2.53 -6.89 2.99
N THR A 40 1.48 -6.06 2.98
CA THR A 40 1.04 -5.25 4.13
C THR A 40 0.55 -6.13 5.30
N PHE A 41 0.09 -7.37 5.03
CA PHE A 41 -0.51 -8.29 6.00
C PHE A 41 0.04 -9.72 5.93
N SER A 42 1.36 -9.92 5.76
CA SER A 42 1.95 -11.26 5.75
C SER A 42 2.10 -11.89 7.15
N TRP A 43 2.00 -13.23 7.21
CA TRP A 43 2.04 -14.07 8.41
C TRP A 43 3.14 -13.69 9.40
N LEU A 44 2.77 -13.44 10.66
CA LEU A 44 3.69 -13.17 11.78
C LEU A 44 4.41 -14.43 12.31
N PHE A 45 4.16 -15.61 11.73
CA PHE A 45 4.44 -16.89 12.38
C PHE A 45 5.35 -17.85 11.58
N GLN A 46 6.00 -17.38 10.50
CA GLN A 46 7.06 -18.14 9.82
C GLN A 46 8.29 -17.26 9.60
N ASP A 47 9.46 -17.78 9.99
CA ASP A 47 10.75 -17.08 9.97
C ASP A 47 11.50 -17.17 8.62
N GLU A 48 10.97 -17.94 7.65
CA GLU A 48 11.72 -18.28 6.43
C GLU A 48 11.46 -17.31 5.26
N SER A 49 12.55 -16.97 4.56
CA SER A 49 12.60 -16.05 3.41
C SER A 49 11.97 -16.60 2.12
N ASP A 50 11.41 -17.81 2.17
CA ASP A 50 11.04 -18.59 0.99
C ASP A 50 9.65 -18.21 0.42
N MET A 51 8.94 -17.32 1.10
CA MET A 51 7.61 -16.85 0.73
C MET A 51 7.63 -15.59 -0.16
N ARG A 52 8.63 -15.47 -1.05
CA ARG A 52 8.59 -14.45 -2.11
C ARG A 52 7.36 -14.68 -2.98
N PRO A 53 6.59 -13.63 -3.36
CA PRO A 53 5.43 -13.82 -4.20
C PRO A 53 5.78 -14.64 -5.44
N ARG A 54 5.06 -15.75 -5.68
CA ARG A 54 5.01 -16.27 -7.04
C ARG A 54 4.30 -15.20 -7.88
N GLY A 55 4.81 -14.90 -9.07
CA GLY A 55 4.09 -14.01 -9.98
C GLY A 55 2.69 -14.56 -10.28
N GLY A 56 1.72 -13.67 -10.50
CA GLY A 56 0.42 -14.07 -11.01
C GLY A 56 0.53 -14.75 -12.39
N THR A 57 -0.48 -15.52 -12.77
CA THR A 57 -0.53 -16.21 -14.08
C THR A 57 -0.86 -15.29 -15.25
N THR A 58 -1.30 -14.06 -14.95
CA THR A 58 -1.69 -13.03 -15.93
C THR A 58 -0.96 -11.72 -15.62
N LYS A 59 -0.63 -10.96 -16.68
CA LYS A 59 -0.12 -9.59 -16.55
C LYS A 59 -1.21 -8.60 -16.98
N GLY A 60 -1.43 -7.58 -16.16
CA GLY A 60 -2.29 -6.45 -16.53
C GLY A 60 -1.56 -5.47 -17.46
N GLN A 61 -2.33 -4.60 -18.12
CA GLN A 61 -1.81 -3.50 -18.93
C GLN A 61 -0.98 -2.51 -18.09
N GLU A 62 -0.01 -1.81 -18.67
CA GLU A 62 0.68 -0.73 -17.97
C GLU A 62 -0.29 0.43 -17.64
N VAL A 63 -0.15 1.01 -16.45
CA VAL A 63 -0.99 2.12 -15.98
C VAL A 63 -0.13 3.33 -15.63
N ASN A 64 -0.67 4.52 -15.87
CA ASN A 64 -0.08 5.77 -15.43
C ASN A 64 -0.65 6.13 -14.04
N LEU A 65 0.20 6.19 -13.03
CA LEU A 65 -0.20 6.52 -11.66
C LEU A 65 0.00 8.01 -11.37
N SER A 66 -1.02 8.66 -10.82
CA SER A 66 -0.87 10.00 -10.27
C SER A 66 0.09 9.96 -9.07
N LYS A 67 1.04 10.91 -9.04
CA LYS A 67 2.04 11.05 -7.95
C LYS A 67 1.71 12.20 -7.00
N LEU A 68 0.75 13.04 -7.36
CA LEU A 68 0.37 14.22 -6.60
C LEU A 68 -1.00 13.99 -5.96
N PRO A 69 -1.24 14.58 -4.77
CA PRO A 69 -2.58 14.60 -4.18
C PRO A 69 -3.60 15.19 -5.16
N SER A 70 -4.80 14.64 -5.16
CA SER A 70 -5.88 15.13 -6.00
C SER A 70 -6.47 16.43 -5.43
N ASN A 71 -7.23 17.16 -6.25
CA ASN A 71 -7.88 18.39 -5.79
C ASN A 71 -8.91 18.08 -4.69
N GLU A 72 -9.60 16.95 -4.83
CA GLU A 72 -10.59 16.45 -3.87
C GLU A 72 -9.94 16.21 -2.50
N TRP A 73 -8.73 15.64 -2.46
CA TRP A 73 -7.96 15.49 -1.23
C TRP A 73 -7.61 16.84 -0.58
N ASN A 74 -7.18 17.82 -1.39
CA ASN A 74 -6.82 19.14 -0.89
C ASN A 74 -8.05 19.89 -0.34
N HIS A 75 -9.21 19.75 -0.97
CA HIS A 75 -10.46 20.37 -0.51
C HIS A 75 -10.95 19.86 0.86
N LEU A 76 -10.45 18.71 1.34
CA LEU A 76 -10.73 18.23 2.71
C LEU A 76 -10.06 19.10 3.79
N GLN A 77 -9.00 19.80 3.42
CA GLN A 77 -8.16 20.59 4.31
C GLN A 77 -8.56 22.08 4.33
N GLU A 78 -9.63 22.45 3.63
CA GLU A 78 -10.11 23.84 3.61
C GLU A 78 -10.51 24.31 5.02
N ASP A 79 -10.13 25.55 5.33
CA ASP A 79 -10.48 26.19 6.60
C ASP A 79 -11.97 26.54 6.64
N GLY A 80 -12.57 26.46 7.83
CA GLY A 80 -13.95 26.90 8.05
C GLY A 80 -15.04 25.91 7.62
N ILE A 81 -14.70 24.73 7.09
CA ILE A 81 -15.69 23.69 6.79
C ILE A 81 -16.16 22.97 8.06
N SER A 82 -17.45 22.60 8.10
CA SER A 82 -18.00 21.81 9.21
C SER A 82 -17.43 20.39 9.19
N LYS A 83 -17.45 19.71 10.35
CA LYS A 83 -17.05 18.30 10.42
C LYS A 83 -17.87 17.43 9.45
N PHE A 84 -19.19 17.68 9.39
CA PHE A 84 -20.09 16.97 8.49
C PHE A 84 -19.67 17.13 7.03
N GLU A 85 -19.39 18.36 6.60
CA GLU A 85 -18.99 18.63 5.22
C GLU A 85 -17.61 18.02 4.90
N ARG A 86 -16.68 18.02 5.86
CA ARG A 86 -15.39 17.35 5.71
C ARG A 86 -15.56 15.84 5.50
N ASP A 87 -16.38 15.20 6.33
CA ASP A 87 -16.65 13.75 6.24
C ASP A 87 -17.36 13.43 4.90
N ARG A 88 -18.33 14.24 4.48
CA ARG A 88 -19.01 14.11 3.19
C ARG A 88 -18.05 14.21 2.02
N ARG A 89 -17.18 15.24 2.00
CA ARG A 89 -16.16 15.41 0.96
C ARG A 89 -15.16 14.25 0.94
N ALA A 90 -14.81 13.68 2.09
CA ALA A 90 -13.90 12.55 2.16
C ALA A 90 -14.48 11.31 1.43
N ILE A 91 -15.78 11.08 1.55
CA ILE A 91 -16.48 10.02 0.81
C ILE A 91 -16.50 10.34 -0.69
N LEU A 92 -16.84 11.57 -1.07
CA LEU A 92 -16.88 11.98 -2.48
C LEU A 92 -15.48 11.92 -3.15
N ALA A 93 -14.42 12.19 -2.39
CA ALA A 93 -13.03 12.10 -2.85
C ALA A 93 -12.58 10.66 -3.17
N MET A 94 -13.37 9.65 -2.80
CA MET A 94 -13.15 8.25 -3.21
C MET A 94 -13.59 7.97 -4.65
N THR A 95 -14.24 8.92 -5.34
CA THR A 95 -14.65 8.73 -6.74
C THR A 95 -13.45 8.81 -7.68
N GLY A 96 -13.45 7.97 -8.71
CA GLY A 96 -12.37 7.93 -9.70
C GLY A 96 -11.84 6.53 -9.98
N GLY A 97 -10.72 6.48 -10.71
CA GLY A 97 -10.05 5.25 -11.09
C GLY A 97 -8.85 4.94 -10.19
N TYR A 98 -8.77 3.70 -9.70
CA TYR A 98 -7.72 3.24 -8.80
C TYR A 98 -7.05 1.99 -9.34
N ARG A 99 -5.74 1.87 -9.09
CA ARG A 99 -5.03 0.60 -9.21
C ARG A 99 -5.18 -0.17 -7.90
N THR A 100 -6.12 -1.10 -7.87
CA THR A 100 -6.40 -1.93 -6.69
C THR A 100 -5.51 -3.16 -6.71
N SER A 101 -4.76 -3.40 -5.63
CA SER A 101 -3.89 -4.57 -5.50
C SER A 101 -4.57 -5.65 -4.66
N PHE A 102 -4.35 -6.91 -5.02
CA PHE A 102 -4.89 -8.08 -4.34
C PHE A 102 -3.76 -8.98 -3.87
N ASP A 103 -3.77 -9.31 -2.58
CA ASP A 103 -2.82 -10.22 -1.97
C ASP A 103 -3.50 -11.57 -1.73
N PHE A 104 -3.04 -12.62 -2.40
CA PHE A 104 -3.56 -13.97 -2.24
C PHE A 104 -2.61 -14.77 -1.37
N ILE A 105 -3.08 -15.06 -0.15
CA ILE A 105 -2.32 -15.76 0.87
C ILE A 105 -3.21 -16.87 1.42
N GLU A 106 -2.73 -18.11 1.35
CA GLU A 106 -3.38 -19.23 2.03
C GLU A 106 -3.08 -19.16 3.53
N THR A 107 -4.11 -19.36 4.34
CA THR A 107 -4.04 -19.09 5.77
C THR A 107 -4.01 -20.34 6.64
N VAL A 108 -4.78 -21.36 6.30
CA VAL A 108 -4.92 -22.58 7.11
C VAL A 108 -5.05 -23.79 6.19
N GLY A 109 -4.33 -24.86 6.54
CA GLY A 109 -4.53 -26.20 5.99
C GLY A 109 -5.29 -27.09 6.97
N PHE A 110 -6.20 -27.93 6.49
CA PHE A 110 -7.01 -28.82 7.33
C PHE A 110 -6.45 -30.26 7.43
N SER A 111 -5.27 -30.52 6.88
CA SER A 111 -4.57 -31.80 6.99
C SER A 111 -3.19 -31.64 7.60
N SER A 112 -2.74 -32.64 8.36
CA SER A 112 -1.43 -32.63 9.02
C SER A 112 -0.25 -32.54 8.04
N SER A 113 -0.43 -32.93 6.78
CA SER A 113 0.57 -32.84 5.71
C SER A 113 0.40 -31.64 4.79
N TYR A 114 -0.45 -30.66 5.14
CA TYR A 114 -0.69 -29.51 4.27
C TYR A 114 0.50 -28.55 4.28
N ILE A 115 0.92 -28.15 3.09
CA ILE A 115 1.94 -27.12 2.89
C ILE A 115 1.27 -25.99 2.10
N PRO A 116 1.10 -24.79 2.68
CA PRO A 116 0.52 -23.66 1.98
C PRO A 116 1.29 -23.32 0.70
N ALA A 117 0.55 -22.93 -0.34
CA ALA A 117 1.16 -22.41 -1.54
C ALA A 117 1.88 -21.08 -1.25
N VAL A 118 2.97 -20.85 -1.98
CA VAL A 118 3.65 -19.55 -1.98
C VAL A 118 2.65 -18.47 -2.41
N PRO A 119 2.56 -17.34 -1.70
CA PRO A 119 1.55 -16.32 -1.95
C PRO A 119 1.76 -15.65 -3.31
N TYR A 120 0.74 -15.01 -3.86
CA TYR A 120 0.88 -14.21 -5.08
C TYR A 120 0.11 -12.91 -5.01
N GLN A 121 0.57 -11.93 -5.80
CA GLN A 121 -0.10 -10.65 -5.94
C GLN A 121 -0.72 -10.53 -7.32
N SER A 122 -1.90 -9.93 -7.34
CA SER A 122 -2.56 -9.46 -8.55
C SER A 122 -2.95 -8.01 -8.38
N TRP A 123 -3.44 -7.39 -9.45
CA TRP A 123 -4.03 -6.06 -9.38
C TRP A 123 -5.09 -5.91 -10.48
N GLY A 124 -5.99 -4.94 -10.30
CA GLY A 124 -7.00 -4.56 -11.28
C GLY A 124 -7.23 -3.06 -11.28
N THR A 125 -8.02 -2.59 -12.23
CA THR A 125 -8.49 -1.20 -12.25
C THR A 125 -9.87 -1.15 -11.63
N GLU A 126 -10.03 -0.37 -10.57
CA GLU A 126 -11.32 -0.16 -9.92
C GLU A 126 -11.81 1.25 -10.26
N TYR A 127 -13.04 1.35 -10.74
CA TYR A 127 -13.74 2.61 -10.95
C TYR A 127 -14.81 2.77 -9.88
N VAL A 128 -14.76 3.91 -9.19
CA VAL A 128 -15.73 4.30 -8.17
C VAL A 128 -16.58 5.42 -8.72
N TYR A 129 -17.87 5.15 -8.90
CA TYR A 129 -18.84 6.09 -9.44
C TYR A 129 -19.77 6.58 -8.34
N LEU A 130 -20.04 7.88 -8.32
CA LEU A 130 -21.14 8.45 -7.54
C LEU A 130 -22.47 8.10 -8.22
N ILE A 131 -23.33 7.38 -7.52
CA ILE A 131 -24.69 7.06 -7.98
C ILE A 131 -25.69 8.05 -7.43
N GLU A 132 -25.54 8.45 -6.17
CA GLU A 132 -26.47 9.35 -5.50
C GLU A 132 -25.78 10.15 -4.40
N ASP A 133 -26.19 11.40 -4.24
CA ASP A 133 -25.78 12.30 -3.18
C ASP A 133 -26.96 13.19 -2.78
N ARG A 134 -27.54 12.93 -1.61
CA ARG A 134 -28.62 13.74 -1.02
C ARG A 134 -28.16 14.56 0.17
N GLY A 135 -26.85 14.73 0.35
CA GLY A 135 -26.27 15.40 1.51
C GLY A 135 -26.08 14.45 2.69
N ASP A 136 -27.16 13.89 3.24
CA ASP A 136 -27.13 12.93 4.35
C ASP A 136 -26.98 11.47 3.91
N PHE A 137 -27.01 11.23 2.61
CA PHE A 137 -26.87 9.93 1.98
C PHE A 137 -25.97 10.04 0.75
N ILE A 138 -24.97 9.15 0.66
CA ILE A 138 -24.12 8.98 -0.52
C ILE A 138 -24.13 7.49 -0.91
N SER A 139 -24.37 7.22 -2.19
CA SER A 139 -24.24 5.89 -2.79
C SER A 139 -23.10 5.88 -3.80
N LEU A 140 -22.12 5.00 -3.57
CA LEU A 140 -21.00 4.78 -4.48
C LEU A 140 -21.09 3.37 -5.08
N GLN A 141 -20.86 3.28 -6.39
CA GLN A 141 -20.73 2.00 -7.08
C GLN A 141 -19.26 1.76 -7.43
N HIS A 142 -18.70 0.71 -6.86
CA HIS A 142 -17.37 0.22 -7.16
C HIS A 142 -17.45 -0.85 -8.25
N ILE A 143 -16.65 -0.72 -9.30
CA ILE A 143 -16.61 -1.65 -10.44
C ILE A 143 -15.16 -1.99 -10.75
N ILE A 144 -14.82 -3.28 -10.66
CA ILE A 144 -13.50 -3.76 -11.07
C ILE A 144 -13.54 -4.11 -12.56
N VAL A 145 -12.59 -3.56 -13.31
CA VAL A 145 -12.37 -3.81 -14.73
C VAL A 145 -10.96 -4.36 -14.92
N MET A 146 -10.85 -5.46 -15.63
CA MET A 146 -9.57 -6.11 -15.92
C MET A 146 -9.31 -6.13 -17.43
N PHE A 147 -8.04 -5.89 -17.76
CA PHE A 147 -7.47 -6.06 -19.09
C PHE A 147 -6.29 -7.03 -18.96
N ILE A 148 -6.27 -8.08 -19.77
CA ILE A 148 -5.24 -9.11 -19.71
C ILE A 148 -4.33 -8.96 -20.92
N LYS A 149 -3.02 -8.85 -20.69
CA LYS A 149 -2.03 -8.95 -21.75
C LYS A 149 -1.87 -10.42 -22.13
N MET A 150 -2.19 -10.75 -23.38
CA MET A 150 -2.10 -12.08 -23.96
C MET A 150 -0.64 -12.43 -24.34
N PRO A 151 -0.32 -13.71 -24.61
CA PRO A 151 1.05 -14.12 -24.97
C PRO A 151 1.60 -13.46 -26.24
N ASP A 152 0.73 -13.06 -27.18
CA ASP A 152 1.05 -12.34 -28.41
C ASP A 152 1.15 -10.82 -28.22
N GLU A 153 1.18 -10.35 -26.97
CA GLU A 153 1.20 -8.97 -26.54
C GLU A 153 -0.08 -8.15 -26.79
N SER A 154 -1.12 -8.75 -27.38
CA SER A 154 -2.43 -8.10 -27.50
C SER A 154 -3.08 -7.89 -26.13
N ILE A 155 -3.96 -6.90 -26.03
CA ILE A 155 -4.74 -6.62 -24.82
C ILE A 155 -6.16 -7.16 -25.04
N SER A 156 -6.67 -7.93 -24.09
CA SER A 156 -8.04 -8.42 -24.12
C SER A 156 -9.07 -7.27 -24.11
N ASP A 157 -10.30 -7.57 -24.52
CA ASP A 157 -11.42 -6.68 -24.22
C ASP A 157 -11.60 -6.47 -22.71
N ALA A 158 -12.28 -5.39 -22.35
CA ALA A 158 -12.55 -5.04 -20.96
C ALA A 158 -13.43 -6.10 -20.29
N MET A 159 -12.94 -6.71 -19.21
CA MET A 159 -13.68 -7.67 -18.42
C MET A 159 -14.19 -7.01 -17.14
N VAL A 160 -15.51 -6.82 -17.04
CA VAL A 160 -16.14 -6.32 -15.81
C VAL A 160 -16.26 -7.46 -14.81
N ILE A 161 -15.55 -7.35 -13.70
CA ILE A 161 -15.58 -8.32 -12.61
C ILE A 161 -16.64 -7.89 -11.61
N LYS A 162 -17.77 -8.58 -11.61
CA LYS A 162 -18.78 -8.44 -10.56
C LYS A 162 -18.47 -9.43 -9.44
N HIS A 163 -18.20 -8.92 -8.25
CA HIS A 163 -17.93 -9.74 -7.05
C HIS A 163 -19.20 -10.13 -6.27
N TRP A 164 -20.38 -9.90 -6.84
CA TRP A 164 -21.66 -10.07 -6.18
C TRP A 164 -22.60 -10.86 -7.06
N ARG A 165 -23.15 -11.92 -6.46
CA ARG A 165 -24.33 -12.65 -6.89
C ARG A 165 -25.26 -12.75 -5.69
#